data_AF-A0A8C0XM92-F1
#
_entry.id   AF-A0A8C0XM92-F1
#
_cell.length_a   1.000
_cell.length_b   1.000
_cell.length_c   1.000
_cell.angle_alpha   90.00
_cell.angle_beta   90.00
_cell.angle_gamma   90.00
#
_symmetry.space_group_name_H-M   'P 1'
#
loop_
_entity.id
_entity.type
_entity.pdbx_description
1 polymer ?
#
loop_
_entity_poly.entity_id
_entity_poly.type
_entity_poly.pdbx_seq_one_letter_code
_entity_poly.pdbx_strand_id
1 'polypeptide(L)'
;MLHDKRPYICNFLGTVYKNSSRQTLMDILKQDGNNKLCWVSAREQWQPQETNESLKTYQDALLQSDLTLCPAGVNTECYRIYEACSYGSIPVVEDMMTAGRCGNASVLHDAPLQLLKSMGAPFIFIKNWNELPAILEREKTIILQEKIRRRKMLLQWYQYFKTKLKMKFISILESSFFE
;
A
#
# COMPACT_ATOMS: atom_id res chain seq x y z
N MET A 1 2.27 -1.48 19.93
CA MET A 1 2.14 -1.64 18.46
C MET A 1 2.43 -0.36 17.66
N LEU A 2 1.99 0.82 18.08
CA LEU A 2 2.38 2.09 17.41
C LEU A 2 3.80 2.53 17.80
N HIS A 3 4.12 2.42 19.09
CA HIS A 3 5.38 2.89 19.69
C HIS A 3 6.49 1.85 19.74
N ASP A 4 6.20 0.60 19.38
CA ASP A 4 7.15 -0.50 19.55
C ASP A 4 7.87 -0.81 18.25
N LYS A 5 9.01 -1.50 18.36
CA LYS A 5 9.68 -2.09 17.22
C LYS A 5 8.79 -3.17 16.61
N ARG A 6 8.59 -3.11 15.29
CA ARG A 6 7.87 -4.13 14.53
C ARG A 6 8.83 -5.26 14.14
N PRO A 7 8.43 -6.53 14.24
CA PRO A 7 9.31 -7.66 13.94
C PRO A 7 9.65 -7.77 12.44
N TYR A 8 8.77 -7.28 11.55
CA TYR A 8 8.98 -7.34 10.11
C TYR A 8 9.22 -5.95 9.51
N ILE A 9 10.07 -5.90 8.49
CA ILE A 9 10.31 -4.67 7.71
C ILE A 9 9.18 -4.45 6.72
N CYS A 10 8.70 -5.50 6.07
CA CYS A 10 7.61 -5.39 5.11
C CYS A 10 6.63 -6.56 5.19
N ASN A 11 5.47 -6.43 4.55
CA ASN A 11 4.61 -7.58 4.28
C ASN A 11 4.06 -7.59 2.85
N PHE A 12 3.76 -8.80 2.38
CA PHE A 12 2.96 -9.03 1.20
C PHE A 12 2.11 -10.29 1.37
N LEU A 13 0.79 -10.10 1.28
CA LEU A 13 -0.18 -11.19 1.29
C LEU A 13 -1.09 -11.06 0.07
N GLY A 14 -1.20 -12.13 -0.70
CA GLY A 14 -2.07 -12.15 -1.87
C GLY A 14 -1.75 -13.22 -2.90
N THR A 15 -2.63 -13.30 -3.90
CA THR A 15 -2.48 -14.22 -5.03
C THR A 15 -1.45 -13.69 -6.02
N VAL A 16 -0.51 -14.55 -6.43
CA VAL A 16 0.56 -14.23 -7.40
C VAL A 16 0.16 -14.80 -8.76
N TYR A 17 -0.15 -13.91 -9.70
CA TYR A 17 -0.50 -14.30 -11.06
C TYR A 17 0.76 -14.33 -11.95
N LYS A 18 0.82 -15.27 -12.89
CA LYS A 18 1.89 -15.31 -13.89
C LYS A 18 1.91 -14.03 -14.73
N ASN A 19 3.09 -13.59 -15.14
CA ASN A 19 3.30 -12.37 -15.95
C ASN A 19 2.67 -11.11 -15.34
N SER A 20 2.61 -11.04 -14.01
CA SER A 20 2.08 -9.88 -13.29
C SER A 20 3.16 -9.19 -12.49
N SER A 21 2.90 -7.95 -12.08
CA SER A 21 3.81 -7.25 -11.19
C SER A 21 4.05 -7.99 -9.86
N ARG A 22 3.06 -8.73 -9.38
CA ARG A 22 3.18 -9.59 -8.18
C ARG A 22 4.22 -10.69 -8.34
N GLN A 23 4.37 -11.23 -9.56
CA GLN A 23 5.42 -12.22 -9.83
C GLN A 23 6.79 -11.58 -9.70
N THR A 24 6.99 -10.42 -10.35
CA THR A 24 8.24 -9.65 -10.28
C THR A 24 8.61 -9.31 -8.84
N LEU A 25 7.65 -8.83 -8.04
CA LEU A 25 7.83 -8.57 -6.61
C LEU A 25 8.31 -9.83 -5.86
N MET A 26 7.65 -10.97 -6.09
CA MET A 26 7.99 -12.22 -5.42
C MET A 26 9.36 -12.76 -5.83
N ASP A 27 9.76 -12.58 -7.08
CA ASP A 27 11.07 -12.99 -7.58
C ASP A 27 12.18 -12.19 -6.89
N ILE A 28 11.99 -10.87 -6.73
CA ILE A 28 12.92 -9.99 -6.01
C ILE A 28 13.00 -10.36 -4.52
N LEU A 29 11.86 -10.60 -3.87
CA LEU A 29 11.84 -11.02 -2.46
C LEU A 29 12.55 -12.36 -2.22
N LYS A 30 12.54 -13.26 -3.21
CA LYS A 30 13.24 -14.56 -3.15
C LYS A 30 14.74 -14.45 -3.40
N GLN A 31 15.17 -13.63 -4.36
CA GLN A 31 16.57 -13.53 -4.78
C GLN A 31 17.49 -13.01 -3.67
N ASP A 32 17.04 -12.03 -2.90
CA ASP A 32 17.91 -11.32 -1.94
C ASP A 32 17.87 -11.90 -0.51
N GLY A 33 17.18 -13.02 -0.28
CA GLY A 33 16.88 -13.51 1.08
C GLY A 33 16.03 -12.53 1.91
N ASN A 34 15.47 -11.50 1.26
CA ASN A 34 14.60 -10.48 1.84
C ASN A 34 13.28 -11.07 2.34
N ASN A 35 12.90 -12.26 1.86
CA ASN A 35 11.77 -13.02 2.42
C ASN A 35 11.87 -13.28 3.94
N LYS A 36 13.08 -13.27 4.53
CA LYS A 36 13.25 -13.42 5.98
C LYS A 36 12.93 -12.14 6.76
N LEU A 37 12.96 -10.99 6.09
CA LEU A 37 12.70 -9.68 6.68
C LEU A 37 11.23 -9.27 6.57
N CYS A 38 10.48 -9.96 5.72
CA CYS A 38 9.12 -9.60 5.39
C CYS A 38 8.15 -10.73 5.71
N TRP A 39 6.96 -10.37 6.20
CA TRP A 39 5.86 -11.32 6.32
C TRP A 39 5.27 -11.58 4.94
N VAL A 40 5.61 -12.71 4.33
CA VAL A 40 5.12 -13.08 3.00
C VAL A 40 4.20 -14.29 3.09
N SER A 41 2.95 -14.12 2.66
CA SER A 41 1.99 -15.21 2.49
C SER A 41 1.37 -15.12 1.10
N ALA A 42 2.08 -15.71 0.13
CA ALA A 42 1.65 -15.76 -1.25
C ALA A 42 0.84 -17.04 -1.52
N ARG A 43 -0.17 -16.93 -2.39
CA ARG A 43 -0.94 -18.07 -2.91
C ARG A 43 -0.93 -18.08 -4.44
N GLU A 44 -0.96 -19.26 -5.05
CA GLU A 44 -0.99 -19.37 -6.51
C GLU A 44 -2.38 -19.07 -7.09
N GLN A 45 -3.43 -19.38 -6.34
CA GLN A 45 -4.82 -19.20 -6.77
C GLN A 45 -5.61 -18.39 -5.75
N TRP A 46 -6.57 -17.60 -6.23
CA TRP A 46 -7.53 -16.95 -5.36
C TRP A 46 -8.58 -17.99 -4.92
N GLN A 47 -8.86 -18.02 -3.63
CA GLN A 47 -9.87 -18.91 -3.06
C GLN A 47 -11.00 -18.05 -2.48
N PRO A 48 -12.28 -18.41 -2.73
CA PRO A 48 -13.38 -17.82 -2.02
C PRO A 48 -13.34 -18.26 -0.54
N GLN A 49 -14.06 -17.56 0.34
CA GLN A 49 -14.23 -17.90 1.76
C GLN A 49 -12.95 -17.70 2.62
N GLU A 50 -12.53 -16.44 2.77
CA GLU A 50 -11.55 -16.09 3.80
C GLU A 50 -12.07 -16.49 5.19
N THR A 51 -11.20 -17.07 6.02
CA THR A 51 -11.55 -17.51 7.37
C THR A 51 -11.18 -16.45 8.41
N ASN A 52 -11.65 -16.61 9.64
CA ASN A 52 -11.24 -15.73 10.74
C ASN A 52 -9.72 -15.80 10.98
N GLU A 53 -9.11 -16.96 10.76
CA GLU A 53 -7.68 -17.17 10.88
C GLU A 53 -6.90 -16.47 9.76
N SER A 54 -7.36 -16.55 8.51
CA SER A 54 -6.70 -15.85 7.39
C SER A 54 -6.85 -14.33 7.51
N LEU A 55 -8.02 -13.85 7.94
CA LEU A 55 -8.24 -12.45 8.26
C LEU A 55 -7.30 -11.97 9.38
N LYS A 56 -7.24 -12.71 10.49
CA LYS A 56 -6.36 -12.36 11.61
C LYS A 56 -4.89 -12.34 11.18
N THR A 57 -4.46 -13.33 10.41
CA THR A 57 -3.11 -13.38 9.83
C THR A 57 -2.80 -12.14 9.00
N TYR A 58 -3.75 -11.69 8.18
CA TYR A 58 -3.60 -10.48 7.38
C TYR A 58 -3.50 -9.22 8.25
N GLN A 59 -4.37 -9.07 9.24
CA GLN A 59 -4.33 -7.94 10.18
C GLN A 59 -3.02 -7.91 10.98
N ASP A 60 -2.56 -9.07 11.44
CA ASP A 60 -1.29 -9.22 12.16
C ASP A 60 -0.11 -8.81 11.28
N ALA A 61 -0.08 -9.21 10.00
CA ALA A 61 0.96 -8.79 9.08
C ALA A 61 1.00 -7.27 8.90
N LEU A 62 -0.16 -6.60 8.79
CA LEU A 62 -0.25 -5.13 8.72
C LEU A 62 0.21 -4.47 10.04
N LEU A 63 -0.16 -5.02 11.19
CA LEU A 63 0.21 -4.50 12.51
C LEU A 63 1.70 -4.67 12.83
N GLN A 64 2.31 -5.74 12.33
CA GLN A 64 3.64 -6.19 12.71
C GLN A 64 4.73 -5.87 11.67
N SER A 65 4.40 -5.17 10.57
CA SER A 65 5.37 -4.78 9.54
C SER A 65 5.50 -3.27 9.39
N ASP A 66 6.69 -2.74 9.14
CA ASP A 66 6.86 -1.29 8.89
C ASP A 66 6.25 -0.84 7.56
N LEU A 67 6.42 -1.65 6.51
CA LEU A 67 5.95 -1.40 5.16
C LEU A 67 4.91 -2.43 4.72
N THR A 68 4.00 -2.04 3.84
CA THR A 68 3.12 -2.97 3.12
C THR A 68 3.33 -2.81 1.63
N LEU A 69 3.70 -3.90 0.97
CA LEU A 69 3.94 -3.92 -0.46
C LEU A 69 2.60 -4.02 -1.19
N CYS A 70 2.30 -3.01 -2.00
CA CYS A 70 1.03 -2.85 -2.69
C CYS A 70 1.22 -2.95 -4.22
N PRO A 71 1.52 -4.14 -4.75
CA PRO A 71 1.66 -4.31 -6.19
C PRO A 71 0.35 -4.09 -6.92
N ALA A 72 0.48 -3.45 -8.08
CA ALA A 72 -0.62 -3.22 -8.99
C ALA A 72 -1.25 -4.56 -9.38
N GLY A 73 -2.58 -4.58 -9.41
CA GLY A 73 -3.36 -5.67 -9.95
C GLY A 73 -3.92 -5.29 -11.31
N VAL A 74 -5.22 -5.55 -11.50
CA VAL A 74 -5.99 -4.97 -12.61
C VAL A 74 -6.00 -3.44 -12.52
N ASN A 75 -6.08 -2.92 -11.30
CA ASN A 75 -6.00 -1.49 -10.99
C ASN A 75 -4.68 -1.20 -10.27
N THR A 76 -4.12 0.00 -10.53
CA THR A 76 -3.00 0.55 -9.76
C THR A 76 -3.39 0.76 -8.31
N GLU A 77 -4.55 1.39 -8.08
CA GLU A 77 -5.09 1.59 -6.74
C GLU A 77 -5.80 0.33 -6.25
N CYS A 78 -5.48 -0.11 -5.03
CA CYS A 78 -6.10 -1.30 -4.44
C CYS A 78 -6.39 -1.11 -2.96
N TYR A 79 -7.33 -1.91 -2.46
CA TYR A 79 -7.80 -1.90 -1.07
C TYR A 79 -6.66 -2.02 -0.04
N ARG A 80 -5.58 -2.77 -0.38
CA ARG A 80 -4.40 -2.96 0.48
C ARG A 80 -3.74 -1.65 0.89
N ILE A 81 -3.73 -0.64 0.02
CA ILE A 81 -3.16 0.69 0.31
C ILE A 81 -3.86 1.29 1.55
N TYR A 82 -5.19 1.26 1.56
CA TYR A 82 -6.03 1.85 2.60
C TYR A 82 -6.04 1.03 3.89
N GLU A 83 -5.98 -0.29 3.78
CA GLU A 83 -5.85 -1.17 4.94
C GLU A 83 -4.49 -0.96 5.62
N ALA A 84 -3.40 -0.89 4.85
CA ALA A 84 -2.07 -0.59 5.39
C ALA A 84 -2.05 0.76 6.13
N CYS A 85 -2.68 1.79 5.55
CA CYS A 85 -2.86 3.10 6.22
C CYS A 85 -3.58 2.96 7.56
N SER A 86 -4.64 2.13 7.63
CA SER A 86 -5.44 1.91 8.84
C SER A 86 -4.61 1.33 10.00
N TYR A 87 -3.58 0.55 9.69
CA TYR A 87 -2.69 -0.08 10.67
C TYR A 87 -1.35 0.66 10.84
N GLY A 88 -1.17 1.80 10.17
CA GLY A 88 0.08 2.54 10.21
C GLY A 88 1.25 1.80 9.57
N SER A 89 0.99 0.86 8.66
CA SER A 89 2.01 0.22 7.82
C SER A 89 2.15 1.03 6.53
N ILE A 90 3.35 1.49 6.22
CA ILE A 90 3.56 2.47 5.14
C ILE A 90 3.41 1.78 3.78
N PRO A 91 2.47 2.23 2.92
CA PRO A 91 2.31 1.64 1.60
C PRO A 91 3.53 1.88 0.72
N VAL A 92 4.04 0.81 0.09
CA VAL A 92 4.95 0.86 -1.06
C VAL A 92 4.10 0.57 -2.30
N VAL A 93 3.88 1.59 -3.13
CA VAL A 93 2.87 1.57 -4.20
C VAL A 93 3.55 1.74 -5.55
N GLU A 94 3.22 0.87 -6.49
CA GLU A 94 3.63 1.04 -7.89
C GLU A 94 2.87 2.20 -8.53
N ASP A 95 3.60 3.23 -8.90
CA ASP A 95 3.09 4.40 -9.58
C ASP A 95 3.15 4.20 -11.10
N MET A 96 2.36 3.24 -11.57
CA MET A 96 2.26 2.89 -12.98
C MET A 96 0.82 2.77 -13.41
N MET A 97 0.49 3.27 -14.61
CA MET A 97 -0.83 3.08 -15.20
C MET A 97 -1.04 1.59 -15.52
N THR A 98 -2.13 1.02 -15.03
CA THR A 98 -2.63 -0.28 -15.52
C THR A 98 -3.50 -0.09 -16.75
N ALA A 99 -3.83 -1.20 -17.43
CA ALA A 99 -4.68 -1.17 -18.62
C ALA A 99 -6.04 -0.51 -18.32
N GLY A 100 -6.47 0.40 -19.20
CA GLY A 100 -7.72 1.15 -19.05
C GLY A 100 -7.64 2.55 -19.66
N ARG A 101 -8.71 3.34 -19.52
CA ARG A 101 -8.79 4.73 -20.02
C ARG A 101 -8.76 5.78 -18.90
N CYS A 102 -8.66 5.37 -17.64
CA CYS A 102 -8.73 6.27 -16.49
C CYS A 102 -7.63 7.34 -16.45
N GLY A 103 -6.51 7.14 -17.14
CA GLY A 103 -5.42 8.13 -17.26
C GLY A 103 -5.42 8.92 -18.57
N ASN A 104 -6.33 8.66 -19.51
CA ASN A 104 -6.32 9.28 -20.85
C ASN A 104 -7.05 10.64 -20.89
N ALA A 105 -7.53 11.14 -19.76
CA ALA A 105 -8.10 12.46 -19.70
C ALA A 105 -6.99 13.50 -19.87
N SER A 106 -7.06 14.30 -20.94
CA SER A 106 -6.11 15.35 -21.33
C SER A 106 -5.85 16.43 -20.26
N VAL A 107 -6.58 16.38 -19.14
CA VAL A 107 -6.56 17.35 -18.04
C VAL A 107 -5.74 16.83 -16.83
N LEU A 108 -5.30 15.57 -16.84
CA LEU A 108 -4.75 14.90 -15.66
C LEU A 108 -3.25 14.59 -15.78
N HIS A 109 -2.41 15.54 -15.34
CA HIS A 109 -0.94 15.41 -15.40
C HIS A 109 -0.33 14.44 -14.36
N ASP A 110 -1.09 14.01 -13.33
CA ASP A 110 -0.57 13.24 -12.19
C ASP A 110 -1.20 11.83 -12.05
N ALA A 111 -1.76 11.26 -13.13
CA ALA A 111 -2.25 9.89 -13.12
C ALA A 111 -1.10 8.86 -13.14
N PRO A 112 -1.24 7.69 -12.48
CA PRO A 112 -2.34 7.24 -11.63
C PRO A 112 -2.24 7.82 -10.20
N LEU A 113 -3.20 7.47 -9.32
CA LEU A 113 -3.17 7.80 -7.88
C LEU A 113 -3.21 9.31 -7.58
N GLN A 114 -3.74 10.10 -8.51
CA GLN A 114 -3.76 11.57 -8.43
C GLN A 114 -4.29 12.08 -7.08
N LEU A 115 -5.38 11.50 -6.58
CA LEU A 115 -6.00 11.93 -5.34
C LEU A 115 -5.06 11.72 -4.13
N LEU A 116 -4.36 10.59 -4.09
CA LEU A 116 -3.39 10.28 -3.04
C LEU A 116 -2.20 11.24 -3.12
N LYS A 117 -1.66 11.47 -4.33
CA LYS A 117 -0.53 12.38 -4.57
C LYS A 117 -0.87 13.83 -4.24
N SER A 118 -1.99 14.34 -4.75
CA SER A 118 -2.44 15.72 -4.53
C SER A 118 -2.74 16.03 -3.07
N MET A 119 -3.09 15.02 -2.28
CA MET A 119 -3.29 15.13 -0.83
C MET A 119 -2.02 14.86 -0.02
N GLY A 120 -0.86 14.72 -0.66
CA GLY A 120 0.43 14.54 0.00
C GLY A 120 0.53 13.22 0.77
N ALA A 121 0.03 12.12 0.20
CA ALA A 121 0.11 10.80 0.81
C ALA A 121 1.57 10.46 1.21
N PRO A 122 1.83 10.11 2.48
CA PRO A 122 3.18 9.80 2.96
C PRO A 122 3.58 8.36 2.60
N PHE A 123 3.39 7.99 1.33
CA PHE A 123 3.66 6.65 0.80
C PHE A 123 5.03 6.62 0.12
N ILE A 124 5.49 5.41 -0.17
CA ILE A 124 6.66 5.20 -1.02
C ILE A 124 6.15 4.83 -2.41
N PHE A 125 6.20 5.77 -3.34
CA PHE A 125 5.83 5.54 -4.73
C PHE A 125 7.05 5.05 -5.51
N ILE A 126 6.92 3.91 -6.18
CA ILE A 126 7.98 3.30 -7.00
C ILE A 126 7.52 3.19 -8.45
N LYS A 127 8.44 3.31 -9.40
CA LYS A 127 8.12 3.08 -10.83
C LYS A 127 8.10 1.59 -11.16
N ASN A 128 8.94 0.80 -10.48
CA ASN A 128 8.98 -0.65 -10.61
C ASN A 128 9.63 -1.31 -9.39
N TRP A 129 9.43 -2.62 -9.24
CA TRP A 129 9.90 -3.37 -8.07
C TRP A 129 11.43 -3.50 -7.95
N ASN A 130 12.22 -3.19 -8.98
CA ASN A 130 13.70 -3.22 -8.86
C ASN A 130 14.23 -2.16 -7.88
N GLU A 131 13.40 -1.19 -7.50
CA GLU A 131 13.73 -0.20 -6.47
C GLU A 131 13.60 -0.77 -5.04
N LEU A 132 12.90 -1.90 -4.87
CA LEU A 132 12.59 -2.48 -3.57
C LEU A 132 13.82 -2.84 -2.74
N PRO A 133 14.90 -3.46 -3.27
CA PRO A 133 16.07 -3.79 -2.47
C PRO A 133 16.68 -2.55 -1.80
N ALA A 134 16.81 -1.44 -2.53
CA ALA A 134 17.33 -0.18 -1.99
C ALA A 134 16.39 0.42 -0.93
N ILE A 135 15.08 0.29 -1.11
CA ILE A 135 14.09 0.73 -0.11
C ILE A 135 14.22 -0.09 1.18
N LEU A 136 14.36 -1.42 1.08
CA LEU A 136 14.51 -2.29 2.24
C LEU A 136 15.82 -2.03 2.97
N GLU A 137 16.94 -1.81 2.27
CA GLU A 137 18.21 -1.42 2.88
C GLU A 137 18.09 -0.08 3.62
N ARG A 138 17.44 0.92 3.02
CA ARG A 138 17.17 2.18 3.72
C ARG A 138 16.32 1.95 4.97
N GLU A 139 15.24 1.18 4.88
CA GLU A 139 14.32 0.93 5.99
C GLU A 139 14.97 0.18 7.16
N LYS A 140 16.01 -0.64 6.92
CA LYS A 140 16.83 -1.27 7.97
C LYS A 140 17.58 -0.24 8.82
N THR A 141 18.06 0.83 8.20
CA THR A 141 18.89 1.85 8.86
C THR A 141 18.09 2.90 9.64
N ILE A 142 16.78 2.98 9.40
CA ILE A 142 15.91 3.94 10.09
C ILE A 142 15.77 3.55 11.56
N ILE A 143 16.12 4.48 12.44
CA ILE A 143 15.98 4.30 13.89
C ILE A 143 14.52 4.21 14.31
N LEU A 144 14.27 3.53 15.43
CA LEU A 144 12.91 3.25 15.92
C LEU A 144 12.05 4.51 16.09
N GLN A 145 12.62 5.60 16.61
CA GLN A 145 11.87 6.86 16.81
C GLN A 145 11.32 7.43 15.50
N GLU A 146 12.11 7.37 14.44
CA GLU A 146 11.69 7.84 13.12
C GLU A 146 10.62 6.91 12.51
N LYS A 147 10.73 5.60 12.72
CA LYS A 147 9.66 4.65 12.33
C LYS A 147 8.35 5.00 13.02
N ILE A 148 8.37 5.19 14.34
CA ILE A 148 7.18 5.58 15.13
C ILE A 148 6.58 6.90 14.60
N ARG A 149 7.43 7.90 14.30
CA ARG A 149 7.00 9.18 13.75
C ARG A 149 6.27 9.00 12.42
N ARG A 150 6.84 8.26 11.47
CA ARG A 150 6.22 7.99 10.16
C ARG A 150 4.89 7.25 10.29
N ARG A 151 4.78 6.27 11.20
CA ARG A 151 3.50 5.56 11.48
C ARG A 151 2.42 6.52 12.01
N LYS A 152 2.78 7.41 12.94
CA LYS A 152 1.85 8.43 13.47
C LYS A 152 1.38 9.38 12.36
N MET A 153 2.31 9.87 11.55
CA MET A 153 1.96 10.74 10.42
C MET A 153 1.02 10.06 9.44
N LEU A 154 1.27 8.79 9.11
CA LEU A 154 0.41 8.02 8.21
C LEU A 154 -1.02 7.88 8.76
N LEU A 155 -1.15 7.52 10.04
CA LEU A 155 -2.46 7.38 10.69
C LEU A 155 -3.22 8.72 10.73
N GLN A 156 -2.54 9.81 11.09
CA GLN A 156 -3.12 11.16 11.09
C GLN A 156 -3.54 11.60 9.69
N TRP A 157 -2.65 11.41 8.71
CA TRP A 157 -2.93 11.70 7.31
C TRP A 157 -4.14 10.91 6.82
N TYR A 158 -4.24 9.62 7.13
CA TYR A 158 -5.35 8.79 6.67
C TYR A 158 -6.70 9.17 7.29
N GLN A 159 -6.71 9.58 8.56
CA GLN A 159 -7.90 10.16 9.19
C GLN A 159 -8.33 11.45 8.50
N TYR A 160 -7.38 12.37 8.25
CA TYR A 160 -7.63 13.60 7.53
C TYR A 160 -8.13 13.36 6.10
N PHE A 161 -7.49 12.44 5.38
CA PHE A 161 -7.85 12.02 4.03
C PHE A 161 -9.30 11.56 3.95
N LYS A 162 -9.72 10.63 4.82
CA LYS A 162 -11.11 10.15 4.87
C LYS A 162 -12.11 11.27 5.14
N THR A 163 -11.80 12.16 6.09
CA THR A 163 -12.67 13.32 6.40
C THR A 163 -12.82 14.24 5.20
N LYS A 164 -11.72 14.58 4.52
CA LYS A 164 -11.76 15.45 3.35
C LYS A 164 -12.50 14.82 2.17
N LEU A 165 -12.32 13.52 1.94
CA LEU A 165 -13.09 12.81 0.92
C LEU A 165 -14.58 12.78 1.23
N LYS A 166 -14.96 12.49 2.48
CA LYS A 166 -16.37 12.54 2.90
C LYS A 166 -16.98 13.91 2.61
N MET A 167 -16.30 14.99 3.02
CA MET A 167 -16.80 16.34 2.79
C MET A 167 -16.90 16.70 1.31
N LYS A 168 -15.87 16.34 0.51
CA LYS A 168 -15.88 16.57 -0.93
C LYS A 168 -17.02 15.82 -1.61
N PHE A 169 -17.25 14.57 -1.23
CA PHE A 169 -18.34 13.77 -1.76
C PHE A 169 -19.71 14.38 -1.45
N ILE A 170 -19.95 14.76 -0.18
CA ILE A 170 -21.21 15.39 0.24
C ILE A 170 -21.45 16.70 -0.52
N SER A 171 -20.43 17.57 -0.59
CA SER A 171 -20.54 18.86 -1.31
C SER A 171 -20.86 18.68 -2.80
N ILE A 172 -20.27 17.66 -3.46
CA ILE A 172 -20.61 17.35 -4.84
C ILE A 172 -22.07 16.87 -4.95
N LEU A 173 -22.53 16.02 -4.04
CA LEU A 173 -23.94 15.57 -4.06
C LEU A 173 -24.91 16.73 -3.85
N GLU A 174 -24.65 17.61 -2.89
CA GLU A 174 -25.47 18.79 -2.59
C GLU A 174 -25.57 19.69 -3.83
N SER A 175 -24.42 20.11 -4.38
CA SER A 175 -24.37 20.98 -5.57
C SER A 175 -24.89 20.35 -6.88
N SER A 176 -24.91 19.03 -6.99
CA SER A 176 -25.34 18.35 -8.22
C SER A 176 -26.82 17.97 -8.23
N PHE A 177 -27.44 17.81 -7.05
CA PHE A 177 -28.79 17.26 -6.93
C PHE A 177 -29.76 18.12 -6.11
N PHE A 178 -29.26 19.08 -5.30
CA PHE A 178 -30.08 19.81 -4.34
C PHE A 178 -29.93 21.35 -4.41
N GLU A 179 -28.95 21.85 -5.16
CA GLU A 179 -28.86 23.24 -5.64
C GLU A 179 -29.26 23.32 -7.11
#